data_AF-A0A0N9N825-F1
#
_entry.id   AF-A0A0N9N825-F1
#
_cell.length_a   1.000
_cell.length_b   1.000
_cell.length_c   1.000
_cell.angle_alpha   90.00
_cell.angle_beta   90.00
_cell.angle_gamma   90.00
#
_symmetry.space_group_name_H-M   'P 1'
#
loop_
_entity.id
_entity.type
_entity.pdbx_description
1 polymer ?
#
loop_
_entity_poly.entity_id
_entity_poly.type
_entity_poly.pdbx_seq_one_letter_code
_entity_poly.pdbx_strand_id
1 'polypeptide(L)'
;MSRFATRLGTALLAATAITALATGCSSDSGGHSAVDLVLTQSELPDGFTVAKLGKDELAQVTDQLHDSTKNVETKPAKCAAPGSMVSSIDAKTTGVMAATSAKFAISQSVQPVDQVDGGVDLAKTRDRVTGKCAQVHVTVTSGPIKGAEIDVRHTIVNASDIDDADQLLVVESTSHTVNGAKSGTKDLIVGTAVTSGFVITVEMTAAEDSSGPLDRDLFTTVLGRAVEKAARA
;
A
#
# COMPACT_ATOMS: atom_id res chain seq x y z
N MET A 1 56.10 -4.08 41.41
CA MET A 1 56.52 -2.65 41.35
C MET A 1 55.23 -1.84 41.25
N SER A 2 54.65 -1.38 42.37
CA SER A 2 54.78 0.00 42.92
C SER A 2 54.80 1.08 41.84
N ARG A 3 54.05 2.17 41.85
CA ARG A 3 53.08 2.85 42.73
C ARG A 3 52.57 4.03 41.87
N PHE A 4 51.34 4.51 42.04
CA PHE A 4 51.02 5.94 42.25
C PHE A 4 49.50 6.08 42.46
N ALA A 5 49.13 6.14 43.74
CA ALA A 5 47.98 6.90 44.18
C ALA A 5 48.28 8.40 43.98
N THR A 6 47.26 9.27 43.98
CA THR A 6 47.15 10.47 44.86
C THR A 6 46.09 11.46 44.34
N ARG A 7 44.97 11.52 45.09
CA ARG A 7 44.22 12.72 45.59
C ARG A 7 43.44 13.62 44.61
N LEU A 8 42.13 13.86 44.83
CA LEU A 8 41.41 14.65 45.86
C LEU A 8 41.35 16.16 45.51
N GLY A 9 40.12 16.71 45.46
CA GLY A 9 39.82 18.15 45.53
C GLY A 9 38.59 18.55 44.70
N THR A 10 37.35 18.42 45.20
CA THR A 10 36.52 19.49 45.81
C THR A 10 36.49 20.83 45.04
N ALA A 11 35.31 21.24 44.56
CA ALA A 11 34.44 22.20 45.26
C ALA A 11 33.30 22.72 44.35
N LEU A 12 32.13 22.87 44.98
CA LEU A 12 30.90 23.51 44.51
C LEU A 12 31.13 24.94 43.99
N LEU A 13 30.29 25.34 43.01
CA LEU A 13 29.64 26.65 43.02
C LEU A 13 28.25 26.52 42.41
N ALA A 14 27.25 26.80 43.24
CA ALA A 14 25.85 26.93 42.89
C ALA A 14 25.61 28.28 42.21
N ALA A 15 24.79 28.28 41.16
CA ALA A 15 24.05 29.47 40.72
C ALA A 15 22.64 29.02 40.32
N THR A 16 21.70 29.32 41.21
CA THR A 16 20.26 29.24 41.02
C THR A 16 19.83 30.27 39.97
N ALA A 17 19.18 29.81 38.91
CA ALA A 17 18.30 30.64 38.09
C ALA A 17 16.91 30.00 38.10
N ILE A 18 16.01 30.57 38.89
CA ILE A 18 14.58 30.32 38.84
C ILE A 18 14.05 31.16 37.69
N THR A 19 13.59 30.52 36.62
CA THR A 19 12.67 31.12 35.65
C THR A 19 11.57 30.13 35.31
N ALA A 20 10.40 30.44 35.86
CA ALA A 20 9.07 30.40 35.26
C ALA A 20 8.64 29.14 34.48
N LEU A 21 7.58 28.54 35.03
CA LEU A 21 6.61 27.66 34.39
C LEU A 21 6.27 28.15 32.97
N ALA A 22 6.72 27.39 31.98
CA ALA A 22 5.91 27.10 30.82
C ALA A 22 5.73 25.58 30.80
N THR A 23 4.66 25.11 31.44
CA THR A 23 4.01 23.85 31.06
C THR A 23 3.52 24.01 29.63
N GLY A 24 4.47 23.97 28.68
CA GLY A 24 4.19 23.59 27.32
C GLY A 24 3.84 22.12 27.38
N CYS A 25 2.57 21.82 27.67
CA CYS A 25 1.95 20.68 27.03
C CYS A 25 2.05 20.94 25.52
N SER A 26 3.21 20.64 24.94
CA SER A 26 3.19 20.03 23.63
C SER A 26 2.36 18.78 23.85
N SER A 27 1.09 18.89 23.48
CA SER A 27 0.41 17.74 22.93
C SER A 27 1.30 17.27 21.78
N ASP A 28 2.28 16.42 22.10
CA ASP A 28 2.64 15.33 21.19
C ASP A 28 1.30 14.63 20.97
N SER A 29 0.55 15.10 19.98
CA SER A 29 -0.38 14.24 19.29
C SER A 29 0.51 13.14 18.75
N GLY A 30 0.65 12.06 19.52
CA GLY A 30 1.30 10.81 19.12
C GLY A 30 0.48 10.15 18.01
N GLY A 31 0.19 10.90 16.95
CA GLY A 31 -0.47 10.44 15.76
C GLY A 31 0.52 9.57 15.02
N HIS A 32 0.14 8.32 14.82
CA HIS A 32 0.94 7.41 14.01
C HIS A 32 1.11 7.99 12.61
N SER A 33 2.35 7.99 12.10
CA SER A 33 2.56 8.34 10.70
C SER A 33 2.12 7.17 9.83
N ALA A 34 1.67 7.43 8.60
CA ALA A 34 1.29 6.36 7.68
C ALA A 34 2.44 5.36 7.42
N VAL A 35 3.69 5.81 7.56
CA VAL A 35 4.89 4.97 7.46
C VAL A 35 4.97 3.94 8.58
N ASP A 36 4.48 4.26 9.79
CA ASP A 36 4.48 3.34 10.94
C ASP A 36 3.37 2.29 10.86
N LEU A 37 2.40 2.49 9.96
CA LEU A 37 1.21 1.66 9.80
C LEU A 37 1.35 0.56 8.75
N VAL A 38 2.47 0.49 8.03
CA VAL A 38 2.75 -0.67 7.17
C VAL A 38 3.06 -1.89 8.02
N LEU A 39 2.64 -3.06 7.55
CA LEU A 39 2.97 -4.32 8.21
C LEU A 39 4.48 -4.56 8.17
N THR A 40 5.00 -5.04 9.29
CA THR A 40 6.38 -5.46 9.47
C THR A 40 6.52 -6.96 9.21
N GLN A 41 7.77 -7.44 9.14
CA GLN A 41 8.06 -8.86 8.94
C GLN A 41 7.37 -9.77 9.97
N SER A 42 7.26 -9.34 11.23
CA SER A 42 6.62 -10.12 12.30
C SER A 42 5.10 -10.10 12.24
N GLU A 43 4.51 -9.19 11.48
CA GLU A 43 3.06 -9.05 11.33
C GLU A 43 2.54 -9.75 10.07
N LEU A 44 3.44 -10.21 9.19
CA LEU A 44 3.07 -11.02 8.02
C LEU A 44 2.94 -12.51 8.39
N PRO A 45 2.13 -13.28 7.63
CA PRO A 45 2.12 -14.73 7.72
C PRO A 45 3.51 -15.34 7.44
N ASP A 46 3.77 -16.51 8.01
CA ASP A 46 5.02 -17.23 7.82
C ASP A 46 5.31 -17.49 6.32
N GLY A 47 6.59 -17.42 5.96
CA GLY A 47 7.05 -17.67 4.58
C GLY A 47 7.09 -16.44 3.68
N PHE A 48 6.62 -15.28 4.15
CA PHE A 48 6.89 -14.00 3.50
C PHE A 48 8.24 -13.41 3.96
N THR A 49 8.91 -12.72 3.05
CA THR A 49 10.09 -11.90 3.31
C THR A 49 9.80 -10.48 2.88
N VAL A 50 9.91 -9.52 3.80
CA VAL A 50 9.73 -8.10 3.50
C VAL A 50 10.94 -7.58 2.76
N ALA A 51 10.71 -7.01 1.58
CA ALA A 51 11.66 -6.17 0.88
C ALA A 51 11.46 -4.72 1.35
N LYS A 52 12.52 -4.12 1.92
CA LYS A 52 12.55 -2.68 2.15
C LYS A 52 12.87 -2.00 0.82
N LEU A 53 11.87 -1.45 0.16
CA LEU A 53 12.08 -0.58 -0.98
C LEU A 53 12.63 0.76 -0.48
N GLY A 54 13.74 1.20 -1.06
CA GLY A 54 14.23 2.57 -0.86
C GLY A 54 13.23 3.58 -1.43
N LYS A 55 13.31 4.84 -0.97
CA LYS A 55 12.45 5.93 -1.48
C LYS A 55 12.56 6.09 -3.01
N ASP A 56 13.76 5.91 -3.54
CA ASP A 56 14.03 6.06 -4.97
C ASP A 56 13.43 4.91 -5.79
N GLU A 57 13.46 3.68 -5.27
CA GLU A 57 12.84 2.51 -5.91
C GLU A 57 11.32 2.63 -5.89
N LEU A 58 10.75 3.14 -4.79
CA LEU A 58 9.31 3.37 -4.69
C LEU A 58 8.83 4.44 -5.67
N ALA A 59 9.57 5.55 -5.78
CA ALA A 59 9.28 6.59 -6.77
C ALA A 59 9.33 6.02 -8.19
N GLN A 60 10.37 5.23 -8.50
CA GLN A 60 10.51 4.60 -9.81
C GLN A 60 9.36 3.65 -10.16
N VAL A 61 8.94 2.79 -9.21
CA VAL A 61 7.81 1.87 -9.43
C VAL A 61 6.52 2.65 -9.63
N THR A 62 6.29 3.70 -8.83
CA THR A 62 5.10 4.55 -8.95
C THR A 62 5.06 5.27 -10.29
N ASP A 63 6.19 5.84 -10.73
CA ASP A 63 6.30 6.52 -12.03
C ASP A 63 6.02 5.55 -13.18
N GLN A 64 6.57 4.33 -13.12
CA GLN A 64 6.32 3.30 -14.12
C GLN A 64 4.84 2.88 -14.17
N LEU A 65 4.20 2.74 -13.01
CA LEU A 65 2.77 2.42 -12.92
C LEU A 65 1.92 3.57 -13.47
N HIS A 66 2.20 4.81 -13.07
CA HIS A 66 1.52 6.01 -13.55
C HIS A 66 1.60 6.13 -15.07
N ASP A 67 2.80 5.99 -15.65
CA ASP A 67 3.01 6.09 -17.09
C ASP A 67 2.37 4.93 -17.87
N SER A 68 2.25 3.75 -17.26
CA SER A 68 1.55 2.62 -17.87
C SER A 68 0.04 2.85 -18.02
N THR A 69 -0.56 3.66 -17.13
CA THR A 69 -2.02 3.93 -17.13
C THR A 69 -2.44 5.10 -18.01
N LYS A 70 -1.54 6.04 -18.33
CA LYS A 70 -1.84 7.22 -19.19
C LYS A 70 -2.07 6.86 -20.66
N ASN A 71 -1.63 5.68 -21.08
CA ASN A 71 -1.45 5.34 -22.48
C ASN A 71 -2.38 4.22 -22.95
N VAL A 72 -3.57 4.12 -22.37
CA VAL A 72 -4.52 3.07 -22.68
C VAL A 72 -5.91 3.60 -22.99
N GLU A 73 -6.62 2.91 -23.87
CA GLU A 73 -8.04 3.12 -24.13
C GLU A 73 -8.85 2.00 -23.46
N THR A 74 -9.78 2.35 -22.57
CA THR A 74 -10.66 1.38 -21.90
C THR A 74 -12.04 1.38 -22.55
N LYS A 75 -12.59 0.19 -22.80
CA LYS A 75 -13.97 -0.03 -23.26
C LYS A 75 -14.72 -0.89 -22.24
N PRO A 76 -15.89 -0.43 -21.72
CA PRO A 76 -16.50 0.89 -21.95
C PRO A 76 -15.66 2.04 -21.35
N ALA A 77 -15.62 3.21 -21.99
CA ALA A 77 -14.83 4.36 -21.51
C ALA A 77 -15.24 4.83 -20.11
N LYS A 78 -16.52 4.67 -19.75
CA LYS A 78 -17.03 4.96 -18.40
C LYS A 78 -16.46 4.05 -17.30
N CYS A 79 -15.88 2.91 -17.68
CA CYS A 79 -15.24 1.94 -16.81
C CYS A 79 -13.73 2.17 -16.71
N ALA A 80 -13.19 3.17 -17.42
CA ALA A 80 -11.84 3.64 -17.16
C ALA A 80 -11.79 4.08 -15.69
N ALA A 81 -11.01 3.38 -14.88
CA ALA A 81 -10.70 3.85 -13.55
C ALA A 81 -9.73 5.03 -13.71
N PRO A 82 -10.11 6.29 -13.37
CA PRO A 82 -9.14 7.35 -13.27
C PRO A 82 -8.14 6.94 -12.20
N GLY A 83 -6.89 6.68 -12.59
CA GLY A 83 -5.78 6.41 -11.68
C GLY A 83 -6.12 5.40 -10.58
N SER A 84 -6.52 4.17 -10.93
CA SER A 84 -6.67 3.09 -9.94
C SER A 84 -5.37 2.75 -9.21
N MET A 85 -4.26 3.39 -9.60
CA MET A 85 -3.03 3.50 -8.85
C MET A 85 -2.81 5.00 -8.60
N VAL A 86 -2.56 5.34 -7.35
CA VAL A 86 -2.20 6.67 -6.86
C VAL A 86 -1.36 7.41 -7.92
N SER A 87 -1.85 8.54 -8.43
CA SER A 87 -1.17 9.32 -9.48
C SER A 87 0.20 9.84 -9.05
N SER A 88 0.43 9.88 -7.74
CA SER A 88 1.73 10.08 -7.11
C SER A 88 1.69 9.51 -5.70
N ILE A 89 2.68 8.70 -5.35
CA ILE A 89 2.95 8.29 -3.97
C ILE A 89 4.00 9.26 -3.44
N ASP A 90 3.63 10.16 -2.54
CA ASP A 90 4.64 10.91 -1.79
C ASP A 90 5.22 9.99 -0.72
N ALA A 91 6.45 9.51 -0.96
CA ALA A 91 7.20 8.65 -0.05
C ALA A 91 7.52 9.29 1.31
N LYS A 92 7.20 10.59 1.50
CA LYS A 92 7.29 11.26 2.82
C LYS A 92 6.04 11.08 3.66
N THR A 93 4.88 10.86 3.03
CA THR A 93 3.59 10.81 3.73
C THR A 93 2.86 9.49 3.51
N THR A 94 3.37 8.64 2.62
CA THR A 94 2.87 7.30 2.34
C THR A 94 3.81 6.25 2.92
N GLY A 95 3.25 5.32 3.69
CA GLY A 95 3.95 4.09 4.03
C GLY A 95 3.80 3.06 2.92
N VAL A 96 4.88 2.39 2.51
CA VAL A 96 4.83 1.26 1.58
C VAL A 96 5.63 0.08 2.10
N MET A 97 5.09 -1.11 1.90
CA MET A 97 5.77 -2.38 2.14
C MET A 97 5.56 -3.29 0.93
N ALA A 98 6.61 -4.03 0.56
CA ALA A 98 6.51 -5.15 -0.36
C ALA A 98 7.04 -6.40 0.34
N ALA A 99 6.39 -7.54 0.12
CA ALA A 99 6.83 -8.82 0.64
C ALA A 99 6.62 -9.92 -0.39
N THR A 100 7.53 -10.88 -0.41
CA THR A 100 7.44 -12.02 -1.33
C THR A 100 7.53 -13.32 -0.56
N SER A 101 6.84 -14.34 -1.06
CA SER A 101 7.00 -15.73 -0.68
C SER A 101 7.34 -16.53 -1.94
N ALA A 102 7.51 -17.85 -1.79
CA ALA A 102 7.69 -18.73 -2.94
C ALA A 102 6.49 -18.75 -3.91
N LYS A 103 5.30 -18.31 -3.47
CA LYS A 103 4.06 -18.37 -4.26
C LYS A 103 3.49 -17.02 -4.63
N PHE A 104 3.65 -16.02 -3.76
CA PHE A 104 2.93 -14.76 -3.87
C PHE A 104 3.85 -13.57 -3.63
N ALA A 105 3.57 -12.48 -4.32
CA ALA A 105 4.04 -11.16 -3.97
C ALA A 105 2.87 -10.36 -3.37
N ILE A 106 3.14 -9.64 -2.30
CA ILE A 106 2.20 -8.74 -1.64
C ILE A 106 2.81 -7.35 -1.61
N SER A 107 2.00 -6.33 -1.88
CA SER A 107 2.33 -4.96 -1.53
C SER A 107 1.26 -4.37 -0.62
N GLN A 108 1.66 -3.45 0.24
CA GLN A 108 0.78 -2.63 1.05
C GLN A 108 1.18 -1.17 0.88
N SER A 109 0.20 -0.29 0.74
CA SER A 109 0.38 1.15 0.94
C SER A 109 -0.60 1.68 1.99
N VAL A 110 -0.15 2.67 2.75
CA VAL A 110 -0.95 3.41 3.73
C VAL A 110 -0.78 4.89 3.50
N GLN A 111 -1.89 5.62 3.40
CA GLN A 111 -1.91 7.06 3.11
C GLN A 111 -2.96 7.75 3.98
N PRO A 112 -2.72 8.98 4.47
CA PRO A 112 -3.77 9.80 5.07
C PRO A 112 -4.89 10.09 4.06
N VAL A 113 -6.16 9.94 4.46
CA VAL A 113 -7.33 10.16 3.59
C VAL A 113 -7.35 11.58 3.00
N ASP A 114 -6.90 12.57 3.76
CA ASP A 114 -6.86 13.98 3.35
C ASP A 114 -5.78 14.29 2.30
N GLN A 115 -4.87 13.35 2.04
CA GLN A 115 -3.81 13.46 1.04
C GLN A 115 -4.08 12.64 -0.22
N VAL A 116 -5.21 11.92 -0.29
CA VAL A 116 -5.60 11.20 -1.50
C VAL A 116 -6.23 12.17 -2.48
N ASP A 117 -5.57 12.37 -3.62
CA ASP A 117 -6.05 13.20 -4.71
C ASP A 117 -7.45 12.78 -5.17
N GLY A 118 -8.40 13.71 -5.14
CA GLY A 118 -9.79 13.44 -5.53
C GLY A 118 -10.63 12.72 -4.47
N GLY A 119 -10.07 12.47 -3.29
CA GLY A 119 -10.73 11.84 -2.15
C GLY A 119 -10.94 10.33 -2.30
N VAL A 120 -11.59 9.73 -1.30
CA VAL A 120 -11.78 8.28 -1.20
C VAL A 120 -13.27 7.94 -1.18
N ASP A 121 -13.74 7.28 -2.23
CA ASP A 121 -15.11 6.82 -2.37
C ASP A 121 -15.11 5.39 -2.94
N LEU A 122 -15.12 4.40 -2.04
CA LEU A 122 -15.07 2.99 -2.45
C LEU A 122 -16.39 2.51 -3.07
N ALA A 123 -17.51 3.19 -2.84
CA ALA A 123 -18.78 2.87 -3.50
C ALA A 123 -18.70 3.24 -4.99
N LYS A 124 -18.19 4.43 -5.31
CA LYS A 124 -17.93 4.83 -6.69
C LYS A 124 -16.88 3.96 -7.36
N THR A 125 -15.87 3.50 -6.62
CA THR A 125 -14.90 2.52 -7.13
C THR A 125 -15.57 1.17 -7.42
N ARG A 126 -16.47 0.70 -6.55
CA ARG A 126 -17.26 -0.53 -6.76
C ARG A 126 -18.08 -0.47 -8.05
N ASP A 127 -18.71 0.66 -8.36
CA ASP A 127 -19.48 0.84 -9.60
C ASP A 127 -18.62 0.72 -10.87
N ARG A 128 -17.31 1.01 -10.76
CA ARG A 128 -16.35 0.91 -11.88
C ARG A 128 -15.78 -0.49 -12.10
N VAL A 129 -16.07 -1.44 -11.22
CA VAL A 129 -15.60 -2.83 -11.33
C VAL A 129 -16.75 -3.85 -11.29
N THR A 130 -18.00 -3.37 -11.35
CA THR A 130 -19.21 -4.21 -11.30
C THR A 130 -20.12 -3.96 -12.50
N GLY A 131 -21.13 -4.81 -12.67
CA GLY A 131 -22.13 -4.68 -13.74
C GLY A 131 -21.47 -4.65 -15.12
N LYS A 132 -21.73 -3.59 -15.90
CA LYS A 132 -21.13 -3.40 -17.24
C LYS A 132 -19.62 -3.16 -17.21
N CYS A 133 -19.06 -2.87 -16.04
CA CYS A 133 -17.62 -2.68 -15.83
C CYS A 133 -16.97 -3.89 -15.16
N ALA A 134 -17.71 -4.98 -14.90
CA ALA A 134 -17.11 -6.23 -14.43
C ALA A 134 -16.22 -6.90 -15.49
N GLN A 135 -16.34 -6.47 -16.75
CA GLN A 135 -15.42 -6.83 -17.82
C GLN A 135 -15.08 -5.58 -18.62
N VAL A 136 -13.78 -5.34 -18.80
CA VAL A 136 -13.29 -4.23 -19.61
C VAL A 136 -12.25 -4.73 -20.61
N HIS A 137 -12.20 -4.06 -21.75
CA HIS A 137 -11.19 -4.29 -22.76
C HIS A 137 -10.29 -3.06 -22.80
N VAL A 138 -8.98 -3.26 -22.73
CA VAL A 138 -7.98 -2.20 -22.66
C VAL A 138 -7.01 -2.36 -23.81
N THR A 139 -6.89 -1.31 -24.63
CA THR A 139 -5.94 -1.25 -25.75
C THR A 139 -4.79 -0.33 -25.38
N VAL A 140 -3.55 -0.81 -25.47
CA VAL A 140 -2.36 0.01 -25.21
C VAL A 140 -2.00 0.84 -26.45
N THR A 141 -2.04 2.15 -26.33
CA THR A 141 -1.91 3.09 -27.47
C THR A 141 -0.49 3.61 -27.69
N SER A 142 0.40 3.51 -26.69
CA SER A 142 1.79 3.98 -26.78
C SER A 142 2.73 3.14 -25.88
N GLY A 143 4.04 3.38 -25.98
CA GLY A 143 5.04 2.64 -25.22
C GLY A 143 5.49 1.31 -25.85
N PRO A 144 6.34 0.52 -25.15
CA PRO A 144 7.01 -0.66 -25.70
C PRO A 144 6.07 -1.83 -26.04
N ILE A 145 4.84 -1.81 -25.50
CA ILE A 145 3.81 -2.83 -25.76
C ILE A 145 2.60 -2.25 -26.50
N LYS A 146 2.79 -1.16 -27.27
CA LYS A 146 1.74 -0.57 -28.11
C LYS A 146 1.07 -1.63 -28.99
N GLY A 147 -0.25 -1.60 -29.05
CA GLY A 147 -1.08 -2.56 -29.77
C GLY A 147 -1.38 -3.83 -28.97
N ALA A 148 -0.93 -3.93 -27.72
CA ALA A 148 -1.39 -4.97 -26.82
C ALA A 148 -2.86 -4.75 -26.47
N GLU A 149 -3.62 -5.84 -26.47
CA GLU A 149 -5.02 -5.89 -26.05
C GLU A 149 -5.09 -6.65 -24.73
N ILE A 150 -5.84 -6.12 -23.77
CA ILE A 150 -5.96 -6.68 -22.42
C ILE A 150 -7.44 -6.79 -22.09
N ASP A 151 -7.92 -8.02 -21.94
CA ASP A 151 -9.24 -8.30 -21.39
C ASP A 151 -9.13 -8.47 -19.88
N VAL A 152 -9.80 -7.61 -19.12
CA VAL A 152 -9.82 -7.66 -17.66
C VAL A 152 -11.21 -8.06 -17.18
N ARG A 153 -11.27 -9.05 -16.29
CA ARG A 153 -12.49 -9.43 -15.57
C ARG A 153 -12.33 -9.15 -14.10
N HIS A 154 -13.25 -8.39 -13.52
CA HIS A 154 -13.31 -8.09 -12.10
C HIS A 154 -14.35 -8.94 -11.39
N THR A 155 -14.02 -9.38 -10.18
CA THR A 155 -14.90 -10.10 -9.27
C THR A 155 -14.79 -9.45 -7.90
N ILE A 156 -15.92 -9.08 -7.30
CA ILE A 156 -15.93 -8.62 -5.91
C ILE A 156 -15.68 -9.83 -5.01
N VAL A 157 -14.69 -9.72 -4.13
CA VAL A 157 -14.41 -10.72 -3.10
C VAL A 157 -15.12 -10.28 -1.83
N ASN A 158 -15.85 -11.21 -1.20
CA ASN A 158 -16.43 -10.97 0.11
C ASN A 158 -15.32 -11.02 1.17
N ALA A 159 -15.21 -9.96 1.97
CA ALA A 159 -14.27 -9.85 3.08
C ALA A 159 -15.01 -9.32 4.32
N SER A 160 -16.18 -9.91 4.59
CA SER A 160 -17.08 -9.50 5.68
C SER A 160 -16.46 -9.61 7.07
N ASP A 161 -15.35 -10.32 7.21
CA ASP A 161 -14.73 -10.62 8.50
C ASP A 161 -13.70 -9.54 8.91
N ILE A 162 -13.62 -8.44 8.16
CA ILE A 162 -12.77 -7.28 8.46
C ILE A 162 -13.68 -6.15 8.99
N ASP A 163 -13.90 -6.15 10.30
CA ASP A 163 -14.88 -5.28 10.97
C ASP A 163 -14.38 -3.85 11.24
N ASP A 164 -13.06 -3.64 11.32
CA ASP A 164 -12.45 -2.36 11.72
C ASP A 164 -12.38 -1.31 10.58
N ALA A 165 -13.03 -1.57 9.44
CA ALA A 165 -13.02 -0.68 8.28
C ALA A 165 -14.33 0.11 8.13
N ASP A 166 -14.24 1.45 8.06
CA ASP A 166 -15.37 2.33 7.75
C ASP A 166 -15.89 2.11 6.32
N GLN A 167 -14.96 1.84 5.39
CA GLN A 167 -15.25 1.42 4.02
C GLN A 167 -14.30 0.30 3.64
N LEU A 168 -14.81 -0.71 2.93
CA LEU A 168 -14.04 -1.84 2.44
C LEU A 168 -14.48 -2.24 1.03
N LEU A 169 -13.51 -2.47 0.15
CA LEU A 169 -13.71 -3.03 -1.17
C LEU A 169 -12.55 -3.98 -1.50
N VAL A 170 -12.88 -5.24 -1.79
CA VAL A 170 -11.91 -6.22 -2.31
C VAL A 170 -12.34 -6.66 -3.70
N VAL A 171 -11.40 -6.58 -4.64
CA VAL A 171 -11.59 -6.87 -6.06
C VAL A 171 -10.50 -7.82 -6.51
N GLU A 172 -10.90 -8.98 -7.01
CA GLU A 172 -10.05 -9.86 -7.78
C GLU A 172 -10.18 -9.54 -9.26
N SER A 173 -9.05 -9.48 -9.96
CA SER A 173 -8.98 -9.16 -11.37
C SER A 173 -8.14 -10.20 -12.09
N THR A 174 -8.72 -10.82 -13.12
CA THR A 174 -7.99 -11.65 -14.08
C THR A 174 -7.81 -10.87 -15.37
N SER A 175 -6.56 -10.67 -15.78
CA SER A 175 -6.19 -9.95 -17.00
C SER A 175 -5.57 -10.90 -18.01
N HIS A 176 -6.17 -11.00 -19.19
CA HIS A 176 -5.62 -11.73 -20.31
C HIS A 176 -5.04 -10.75 -21.34
N THR A 177 -3.71 -10.74 -21.48
CA THR A 177 -3.00 -9.85 -22.41
C THR A 177 -2.64 -10.61 -23.68
N VAL A 178 -2.88 -9.99 -24.83
CA VAL A 178 -2.41 -10.44 -26.15
C VAL A 178 -1.58 -9.34 -26.78
N ASN A 179 -0.35 -9.66 -27.19
CA ASN A 179 0.54 -8.76 -27.92
C ASN A 179 1.18 -9.53 -29.08
N GLY A 180 0.52 -9.47 -30.24
CA GLY A 180 0.90 -10.26 -31.41
C GLY A 180 0.83 -11.76 -31.13
N ALA A 181 1.95 -12.46 -31.28
CA ALA A 181 2.04 -13.91 -31.00
C ALA A 181 2.20 -14.26 -29.52
N LYS A 182 2.40 -13.26 -28.64
CA LYS A 182 2.55 -13.48 -27.19
C LYS A 182 1.22 -13.30 -26.50
N SER A 183 0.88 -14.20 -25.58
CA SER A 183 -0.25 -14.04 -24.68
C SER A 183 0.12 -14.45 -23.26
N GLY A 184 -0.61 -13.95 -22.28
CA GLY A 184 -0.40 -14.27 -20.88
C GLY A 184 -1.61 -13.90 -20.03
N THR A 185 -1.79 -14.60 -18.92
CA THR A 185 -2.81 -14.30 -17.92
C THR A 185 -2.13 -13.87 -16.64
N LYS A 186 -2.67 -12.83 -15.99
CA LYS A 186 -2.26 -12.39 -14.67
C LYS A 186 -3.48 -12.25 -13.78
N ASP A 187 -3.38 -12.79 -12.57
CA ASP A 187 -4.36 -12.58 -11.52
C ASP A 187 -3.81 -11.58 -10.50
N LEU A 188 -4.71 -10.74 -9.98
CA LEU A 188 -4.43 -9.72 -8.98
C LEU A 188 -5.62 -9.64 -8.03
N ILE A 189 -5.40 -9.68 -6.72
CA ILE A 189 -6.41 -9.28 -5.72
C ILE A 189 -5.96 -7.95 -5.12
N VAL A 190 -6.85 -6.97 -5.13
CA VAL A 190 -6.66 -5.67 -4.48
C VAL A 190 -7.75 -5.47 -3.44
N GLY A 191 -7.35 -5.05 -2.25
CA GLY A 191 -8.24 -4.68 -1.16
C GLY A 191 -7.93 -3.28 -0.72
N THR A 192 -8.93 -2.41 -0.74
CA THR A 192 -8.82 -1.05 -0.24
C THR A 192 -9.76 -0.90 0.95
N ALA A 193 -9.24 -0.36 2.04
CA ALA A 193 -9.97 -0.07 3.25
C ALA A 193 -9.73 1.37 3.70
N VAL A 194 -10.74 1.96 4.34
CA VAL A 194 -10.63 3.24 5.06
C VAL A 194 -10.87 2.97 6.53
N THR A 195 -9.96 3.41 7.39
CA THR A 195 -10.12 3.33 8.86
C THR A 195 -9.25 4.37 9.54
N SER A 196 -9.73 4.96 10.64
CA SER A 196 -8.99 5.92 11.47
C SER A 196 -8.29 7.05 10.70
N GLY A 197 -8.90 7.54 9.61
CA GLY A 197 -8.35 8.62 8.78
C GLY A 197 -7.26 8.20 7.78
N PHE A 198 -7.03 6.89 7.61
CA PHE A 198 -6.09 6.32 6.64
C PHE A 198 -6.80 5.49 5.57
N VAL A 199 -6.21 5.49 4.37
CA VAL A 199 -6.49 4.54 3.31
C VAL A 199 -5.41 3.48 3.33
N ILE A 200 -5.82 2.23 3.39
CA ILE A 200 -4.96 1.06 3.32
C ILE A 200 -5.28 0.35 2.01
N THR A 201 -4.26 0.13 1.18
CA THR A 201 -4.39 -0.71 -0.01
C THR A 201 -3.43 -1.89 0.12
N VAL A 202 -3.95 -3.09 -0.03
CA VAL A 202 -3.16 -4.34 -0.12
C VAL A 202 -3.39 -4.96 -1.47
N GLU A 203 -2.31 -5.34 -2.15
CA GLU A 203 -2.33 -6.04 -3.42
C GLU A 203 -1.63 -7.39 -3.29
N MET A 204 -2.13 -8.41 -3.98
CA MET A 204 -1.49 -9.71 -4.08
C MET A 204 -1.49 -10.20 -5.52
N THR A 205 -0.32 -10.66 -5.97
CA THR A 205 -0.14 -11.37 -7.25
C THR A 205 0.56 -12.70 -7.00
N ALA A 206 0.55 -13.58 -8.00
CA ALA A 206 1.48 -14.70 -8.04
C ALA A 206 2.92 -14.17 -8.11
N ALA A 207 3.86 -14.87 -7.48
CA ALA A 207 5.29 -14.63 -7.69
C ALA A 207 5.68 -14.97 -9.14
N GLU A 208 6.74 -14.35 -9.68
CA GLU A 208 7.08 -14.42 -11.12
C GLU A 208 7.21 -15.86 -11.67
N ASP A 209 7.72 -16.79 -10.85
CA ASP A 209 7.90 -18.20 -11.21
C ASP A 209 6.78 -19.11 -10.67
N SER A 210 5.74 -18.52 -10.08
CA SER A 210 4.61 -19.26 -9.54
C SER A 210 3.45 -19.28 -10.52
N SER A 211 2.80 -20.44 -10.63
CA SER A 211 1.54 -20.59 -11.34
C SER A 211 0.50 -21.16 -10.38
N GLY A 212 -0.71 -20.63 -10.44
CA GLY A 212 -1.82 -21.06 -9.59
C GLY A 212 -2.75 -19.92 -9.22
N PRO A 213 -3.94 -20.26 -8.70
CA PRO A 213 -4.89 -19.25 -8.22
C PRO A 213 -4.32 -18.49 -7.02
N LEU A 214 -4.78 -17.26 -6.85
CA LEU A 214 -4.47 -16.47 -5.67
C LEU A 214 -5.19 -17.04 -4.43
N ASP A 215 -4.56 -16.90 -3.27
CA ASP A 215 -5.09 -17.36 -1.99
C ASP A 215 -5.89 -16.24 -1.32
N ARG A 216 -7.22 -16.29 -1.47
CA ARG A 216 -8.14 -15.27 -0.94
C ARG A 216 -8.16 -15.21 0.59
N ASP A 217 -7.97 -16.33 1.26
CA ASP A 217 -8.02 -16.38 2.73
C ASP A 217 -6.73 -15.79 3.32
N LEU A 218 -5.59 -16.13 2.71
CA LEU A 218 -4.31 -15.49 3.01
C LEU A 218 -4.37 -13.98 2.74
N PHE A 219 -4.93 -13.58 1.60
CA PHE A 219 -5.12 -12.17 1.26
C PHE A 219 -5.94 -11.44 2.32
N THR A 220 -7.10 -11.99 2.67
CA THR A 220 -8.02 -11.41 3.66
C THR A 220 -7.37 -11.33 5.04
N THR A 221 -6.55 -12.32 5.40
CA THR A 221 -5.75 -12.29 6.65
C THR A 221 -4.77 -11.12 6.66
N VAL A 222 -4.04 -10.90 5.57
CA VAL A 222 -3.06 -9.80 5.48
C VAL A 222 -3.78 -8.44 5.48
N LEU A 223 -4.86 -8.30 4.71
CA LEU A 223 -5.67 -7.08 4.71
C LEU A 223 -6.25 -6.79 6.09
N GLY A 224 -6.84 -7.79 6.75
CA GLY A 224 -7.39 -7.66 8.09
C GLY A 224 -6.35 -7.16 9.10
N ARG A 225 -5.14 -7.73 9.10
CA ARG A 225 -4.03 -7.26 9.96
C ARG A 225 -3.64 -5.82 9.67
N ALA A 226 -3.62 -5.42 8.40
CA ALA A 226 -3.28 -4.05 8.01
C ALA A 226 -4.35 -3.05 8.48
N VAL A 227 -5.63 -3.39 8.34
CA VAL A 227 -6.75 -2.58 8.83
C VAL A 227 -6.73 -2.49 10.36
N GLU A 228 -6.62 -3.63 11.05
CA GLU A 228 -6.58 -3.69 12.51
C GLU A 228 -5.41 -2.89 13.10
N LYS A 229 -4.24 -2.89 12.42
CA LYS A 229 -3.10 -2.06 12.80
C LYS A 229 -3.41 -0.57 12.68
N ALA A 230 -4.01 -0.14 11.57
CA ALA A 230 -4.40 1.25 11.36
C ALA A 230 -5.54 1.70 12.28
N ALA A 231 -6.49 0.82 12.60
CA ALA A 231 -7.59 1.12 13.51
C ALA A 231 -7.15 1.44 14.94
N ARG A 232 -5.97 0.92 15.35
CA ARG A 232 -5.35 1.15 16.66
C ARG A 232 -4.47 2.40 16.75
N ALA A 233 -4.38 3.16 15.66
CA ALA A 233 -3.60 4.39 15.56
C ALA A 233 -4.24 5.58 16.31
#